data_AF-A0A2W7N2I5-F1
#
_entry.id   AF-A0A2W7N2I5-F1
#
_cell.length_a   1.000
_cell.length_b   1.000
_cell.length_c   1.000
_cell.angle_alpha   90.00
_cell.angle_beta   90.00
_cell.angle_gamma   90.00
#
_symmetry.space_group_name_H-M   'P 1'
#
loop_
_entity.id
_entity.type
_entity.pdbx_description
1 polymer ?
#
loop_
_entity_poly.entity_id
_entity_poly.type
_entity_poly.pdbx_seq_one_letter_code
_entity_poly.pdbx_strand_id
1 'polypeptide(L)'
;MRPKPVLIRIPRVFLDDHAERDLPTPAIQRVERYHYRIRADDPALPELVSDAAHYAGGGIDTRAFPHLFGLVASARATLAAIRTSQETST
;
A
#
# COMPACT_ATOMS: atom_id res chain seq x y z
N MET A 1 -10.61 16.97 -22.27
CA MET A 1 -11.05 16.36 -21.00
C MET A 1 -9.92 15.46 -20.53
N ARG A 2 -9.35 15.65 -19.33
CA ARG A 2 -8.32 14.71 -18.83
C ARG A 2 -9.01 13.42 -18.38
N PRO A 3 -8.45 12.23 -18.67
CA PRO A 3 -9.00 10.98 -18.17
C PRO A 3 -9.04 11.01 -16.63
N LYS A 4 -10.08 10.40 -16.06
CA LYS A 4 -10.20 10.27 -14.60
C LYS A 4 -9.07 9.37 -14.10
N PRO A 5 -8.35 9.75 -13.02
CA PRO A 5 -7.27 8.92 -12.50
C PRO A 5 -7.82 7.60 -11.94
N VAL A 6 -7.06 6.53 -12.16
CA VAL A 6 -7.34 5.22 -11.55
C VAL A 6 -7.00 5.30 -10.07
N LEU A 7 -7.96 4.91 -9.22
CA LEU A 7 -7.79 4.93 -7.77
C LEU A 7 -7.69 3.52 -7.21
N ILE A 8 -6.60 3.26 -6.49
CA ILE A 8 -6.31 1.98 -5.83
C ILE A 8 -6.79 2.07 -4.38
N ARG A 9 -7.42 1.01 -3.88
CA ARG A 9 -7.83 0.89 -2.48
C ARG A 9 -6.81 0.08 -1.72
N ILE A 10 -6.17 0.66 -0.72
CA ILE A 10 -5.14 0.00 0.10
C ILE A 10 -5.47 0.06 1.60
N PRO A 11 -5.01 -0.90 2.41
CA PRO A 11 -5.20 -0.87 3.86
C PRO A 11 -4.63 0.40 4.49
N ARG A 12 -5.42 1.02 5.37
CA ARG A 12 -5.01 2.23 6.10
C ARG A 12 -3.79 1.98 7.00
N VAL A 13 -3.78 0.84 7.71
CA VAL A 13 -2.72 0.46 8.65
C VAL A 13 -1.33 0.51 8.03
N PHE A 14 -1.18 -0.01 6.81
CA PHE A 14 0.13 -0.04 6.16
C PHE A 14 0.56 1.36 5.69
N LEU A 15 -0.36 2.16 5.13
CA LEU A 15 -0.02 3.50 4.69
C LEU A 15 0.30 4.44 5.86
N ASP A 16 -0.44 4.32 6.98
CA ASP A 16 -0.18 5.11 8.20
C ASP A 16 1.23 4.76 8.76
N ASP A 17 1.58 3.47 8.89
CA ASP A 17 2.93 3.02 9.32
C ASP A 17 4.06 3.52 8.39
N HIS A 18 3.81 3.51 7.08
CA HIS A 18 4.76 4.04 6.09
C HIS A 18 4.92 5.57 6.21
N ALA A 19 3.82 6.29 6.38
CA ALA A 19 3.80 7.75 6.47
C ALA A 19 4.46 8.27 7.77
N GLU A 20 4.31 7.54 8.88
CA GLU A 20 4.95 7.86 10.16
C GLU A 20 6.49 7.80 10.11
N ARG A 21 7.06 7.17 9.07
CA ARG A 21 8.50 7.08 8.84
C ARG A 21 9.06 8.19 7.92
N ASP A 22 8.28 9.23 7.63
CA ASP A 22 8.65 10.35 6.75
C ASP A 22 9.15 9.92 5.35
N LEU A 23 8.67 8.76 4.86
CA LEU A 23 8.99 8.25 3.53
C LEU A 23 8.11 8.92 2.45
N PRO A 24 8.55 8.95 1.18
CA PRO A 24 7.69 9.39 0.08
C PRO A 24 6.38 8.59 0.07
N THR A 25 5.29 9.27 0.41
CA THR A 25 3.98 8.62 0.62
C THR A 25 2.97 9.11 -0.43
N PRO A 26 2.24 8.21 -1.11
CA PRO A 26 1.20 8.61 -2.05
C PRO A 26 0.12 9.50 -1.45
N ALA A 27 -0.36 10.47 -2.23
CA ALA A 27 -1.38 11.39 -1.76
C ALA A 27 -2.74 10.69 -1.59
N ILE A 28 -3.32 10.77 -0.40
CA ILE A 28 -4.64 10.24 -0.09
C ILE A 28 -5.71 11.05 -0.84
N GLN A 29 -6.40 10.40 -1.78
CA GLN A 29 -7.50 10.99 -2.55
C GLN A 29 -8.84 10.83 -1.84
N ARG A 30 -8.99 9.78 -1.04
CA ARG A 30 -10.20 9.52 -0.24
C ARG A 30 -9.86 8.69 1.00
N VAL A 31 -10.49 9.06 2.12
CA VAL A 31 -10.46 8.31 3.37
C VAL A 31 -11.69 7.41 3.48
N GLU A 32 -11.48 6.14 3.81
CA GLU A 32 -12.51 5.18 4.21
C GLU A 32 -12.21 4.69 5.63
N ARG A 33 -13.15 3.96 6.26
CA ARG A 33 -13.00 3.50 7.66
C ARG A 33 -11.70 2.72 7.92
N TYR A 34 -11.31 1.87 6.97
CA TYR A 34 -10.16 0.96 7.11
C TYR A 34 -9.16 1.04 5.95
N HIS A 35 -9.40 1.92 4.98
CA HIS A 35 -8.65 1.96 3.73
C HIS A 35 -8.47 3.40 3.28
N TYR A 36 -7.47 3.62 2.43
CA TYR A 36 -7.33 4.83 1.64
C TYR A 36 -7.52 4.53 0.17
N ARG A 37 -7.95 5.55 -0.57
CA ARG A 37 -7.83 5.58 -2.03
C ARG A 37 -6.65 6.45 -2.41
N ILE A 38 -5.69 5.89 -3.13
CA ILE A 38 -4.53 6.60 -3.68
C ILE A 38 -4.55 6.50 -5.20
N ARG A 39 -3.80 7.35 -5.89
CA ARG A 39 -3.69 7.28 -7.35
C ARG A 39 -2.75 6.15 -7.77
N ALA A 40 -3.08 5.47 -8.86
CA ALA A 40 -2.22 4.44 -9.44
C ALA A 40 -0.98 5.00 -10.15
N ASP A 41 -0.98 6.29 -10.49
CA ASP A 41 0.12 7.01 -11.14
C ASP A 41 0.85 7.96 -10.18
N ASP A 42 0.68 7.77 -8.86
CA ASP A 42 1.35 8.60 -7.86
C ASP A 42 2.88 8.38 -7.93
N PRO A 43 3.71 9.45 -7.98
CA PRO A 43 5.16 9.31 -8.06
C PRO A 43 5.79 8.64 -6.83
N ALA A 44 5.11 8.64 -5.68
CA ALA A 44 5.56 7.95 -4.48
C ALA A 44 5.17 6.46 -4.42
N LEU A 45 4.39 5.97 -5.40
CA LEU A 45 3.94 4.58 -5.43
C LEU A 45 5.10 3.55 -5.44
N PRO A 46 6.23 3.76 -6.15
CA PRO A 46 7.36 2.82 -6.13
C PRO A 46 7.96 2.61 -4.74
N GLU A 47 8.05 3.67 -3.92
CA GLU A 47 8.55 3.58 -2.54
C GLU A 47 7.61 2.76 -1.66
N LEU A 48 6.30 3.02 -1.76
CA LEU A 48 5.29 2.24 -1.06
C LEU A 48 5.32 0.75 -1.46
N VAL A 49 5.57 0.45 -2.74
CA VAL A 49 5.71 -0.93 -3.23
C VAL A 49 6.96 -1.60 -2.67
N SER A 50 8.10 -0.92 -2.71
CA SER A 50 9.37 -1.41 -2.19
C SER A 50 9.27 -1.77 -0.70
N ASP A 51 8.67 -0.86 0.07
CA ASP A 51 8.46 -1.06 1.50
C ASP A 51 7.46 -2.19 1.78
N ALA A 52 6.33 -2.24 1.06
CA ALA A 52 5.37 -3.34 1.21
C ALA A 52 6.00 -4.70 0.86
N ALA A 53 6.89 -4.75 -0.13
CA ALA A 53 7.63 -5.96 -0.51
C ALA A 53 8.58 -6.42 0.60
N HIS A 54 9.24 -5.49 1.30
CA HIS A 54 10.09 -5.82 2.45
C HIS A 54 9.31 -6.58 3.54
N TYR A 55 8.12 -6.09 3.92
CA TYR A 55 7.28 -6.77 4.92
C TYR A 55 6.65 -8.07 4.39
N ALA A 56 6.23 -8.08 3.11
CA ALA A 56 5.53 -9.22 2.52
C ALA A 56 6.44 -10.42 2.20
N GLY A 57 7.74 -10.17 1.96
CA GLY A 57 8.72 -11.11 1.40
C GLY A 57 9.10 -12.31 2.27
N GLY A 58 8.46 -12.50 3.44
CA GLY A 58 8.65 -13.69 4.28
C GLY A 58 9.88 -13.67 5.18
N GLY A 59 10.68 -12.59 5.16
CA GLY A 59 11.79 -12.38 6.10
C GLY A 59 11.35 -12.10 7.54
N ILE A 60 10.06 -11.82 7.76
CA ILE A 60 9.47 -11.57 9.08
C ILE A 60 8.75 -12.82 9.56
N ASP A 61 9.29 -13.47 10.60
CA ASP A 61 8.58 -14.54 11.30
C ASP A 61 7.52 -13.97 12.24
N THR A 62 6.27 -13.94 11.77
CA THR A 62 5.13 -13.47 12.57
C THR A 62 4.80 -14.36 13.77
N ARG A 63 5.36 -15.58 13.90
CA ARG A 63 5.25 -16.37 15.14
C ARG A 63 6.17 -15.84 16.22
N ALA A 64 7.40 -15.45 15.84
CA ALA A 64 8.35 -14.78 16.72
C ALA A 64 7.94 -13.33 17.01
N PHE A 65 7.31 -12.65 16.06
CA PHE A 65 6.87 -11.25 16.16
C PHE A 65 5.36 -11.10 15.87
N PRO A 66 4.48 -11.59 16.77
CA PRO A 66 3.04 -11.62 16.51
C PRO A 66 2.39 -10.24 16.34
N HIS A 67 2.96 -9.21 16.95
CA HIS A 67 2.49 -7.83 16.79
C HIS A 67 2.64 -7.30 15.35
N LEU A 68 3.56 -7.86 14.54
CA LEU A 68 3.74 -7.50 13.13
C LEU A 68 2.77 -8.21 12.18
N PHE A 69 1.98 -9.18 12.67
CA PHE A 69 1.07 -9.96 11.83
C PHE A 69 0.12 -9.06 11.02
N GLY A 70 -0.48 -8.06 11.66
CA GLY A 70 -1.40 -7.12 11.00
C GLY A 70 -0.71 -6.27 9.93
N LEU A 71 0.53 -5.84 10.19
CA LEU A 71 1.32 -5.04 9.26
C LEU A 71 1.75 -5.85 8.04
N VAL A 72 2.27 -7.08 8.25
CA VAL A 72 2.63 -8.02 7.16
C VAL A 72 1.42 -8.39 6.31
N ALA A 73 0.27 -8.67 6.94
CA ALA A 73 -0.96 -8.95 6.21
C ALA A 73 -1.42 -7.73 5.37
N SER A 74 -1.32 -6.53 5.94
CA SER A 74 -1.67 -5.29 5.26
C SER A 74 -0.72 -4.98 4.09
N ALA A 75 0.58 -5.17 4.27
CA ALA A 75 1.58 -5.02 3.20
C ALA A 75 1.29 -5.93 2.00
N ARG A 76 0.95 -7.20 2.25
CA ARG A 76 0.54 -8.15 1.20
C ARG A 76 -0.70 -7.68 0.45
N ALA A 77 -1.70 -7.20 1.16
CA ALA A 77 -2.92 -6.66 0.56
C ALA A 77 -2.65 -5.39 -0.27
N THR A 78 -1.73 -4.52 0.18
CA THR A 78 -1.26 -3.35 -0.59
C THR A 78 -0.65 -3.78 -1.93
N LEU A 79 0.31 -4.72 -1.92
CA LEU A 79 0.94 -5.23 -3.14
C LEU A 79 -0.08 -5.85 -4.11
N ALA A 80 -1.01 -6.66 -3.59
CA ALA A 80 -2.04 -7.28 -4.41
C ALA A 80 -2.93 -6.24 -5.09
N ALA A 81 -3.37 -5.22 -4.35
CA ALA A 81 -4.21 -4.15 -4.89
C ALA A 81 -3.48 -3.34 -5.98
N ILE A 82 -2.20 -3.03 -5.78
CA ILE A 82 -1.38 -2.32 -6.77
C ILE A 82 -1.22 -3.17 -8.03
N ARG A 83 -0.84 -4.44 -7.89
CA ARG A 83 -0.68 -5.36 -9.03
C ARG A 83 -1.96 -5.46 -9.86
N THR A 84 -3.11 -5.71 -9.21
CA THR A 84 -4.40 -5.82 -9.92
C THR A 84 -4.75 -4.53 -10.66
N SER A 85 -4.41 -3.36 -10.11
CA SER A 85 -4.66 -2.08 -10.79
C SER A 85 -3.83 -1.89 -12.07
N GLN A 86 -2.61 -2.43 -12.09
CA GLN A 86 -1.71 -2.38 -13.25
C GLN A 86 -2.14 -3.37 -14.33
N GLU A 87 -2.55 -4.58 -13.93
CA GLU A 87 -3.10 -5.60 -14.84
C GLU A 87 -4.40 -5.13 -15.52
N THR A 88 -5.26 -4.40 -14.81
CA THR A 88 -6.52 -3.87 -15.36
C THR A 88 -6.30 -2.69 -16.33
N SER A 89 -5.10 -2.11 -16.37
CA SER A 89 -4.75 -0.97 -17.23
C SER A 89 -4.07 -1.38 -18.55
N THR A 90 -3.95 -2.69 -18.81
CA THR A 90 -3.37 -3.28 -20.03
C THR A 90 -4.48 -3.88 -20.89
#